data_AF-A0A9E4N2F0-F1
#
_entry.id   AF-A0A9E4N2F0-F1
#
_cell.length_a   1.000
_cell.length_b   1.000
_cell.length_c   1.000
_cell.angle_alpha   90.00
_cell.angle_beta   90.00
_cell.angle_gamma   90.00
#
_symmetry.space_group_name_H-M   'P 1'
#
loop_
_entity.id
_entity.type
_entity.pdbx_description
1 polymer ?
#
loop_
_entity_poly.entity_id
_entity_poly.type
_entity_poly.pdbx_seq_one_letter_code
_entity_poly.pdbx_strand_id
1 'polypeptide(L)'
;IMGSESAGHGAQTAGGMVSALKRVVPVSEDPQVRAAVALFYSAQNQSDLAAWLDEIRLDKRTGELIRDLLQLSSVQTDETSGEHLLDLVSRLKPRQQPERFEGLLLAAEAIWPERMGWLKPDLTAAREALLAPLPERLAASELRGKALGDAIRSWRLDCLQQLKRPRSDL
;
A
#
# COMPACT_ATOMS: atom_id res chain seq x y z
N ILE A 1 -35.55 -24.83 -26.25
CA ILE A 1 -34.20 -24.77 -25.66
C ILE A 1 -33.80 -23.30 -25.63
N MET A 2 -34.08 -22.60 -24.52
CA MET A 2 -33.58 -21.24 -24.29
C MET A 2 -32.28 -21.39 -23.52
N GLY A 3 -31.17 -21.07 -24.17
CA GLY A 3 -29.85 -21.03 -23.55
C GLY A 3 -29.77 -19.83 -22.63
N SER A 4 -29.62 -20.10 -21.33
CA SER A 4 -29.20 -19.09 -20.36
C SER A 4 -27.73 -18.77 -20.61
N GLU A 5 -27.46 -17.60 -21.18
CA GLU A 5 -26.12 -17.03 -21.20
C GLU A 5 -25.72 -16.66 -19.77
N SER A 6 -24.89 -17.51 -19.17
CA SER A 6 -24.20 -17.25 -17.91
C SER A 6 -23.13 -16.19 -18.14
N ALA A 7 -23.51 -14.91 -18.05
CA ALA A 7 -22.62 -13.77 -18.19
C ALA A 7 -21.58 -13.68 -17.05
N GLY A 8 -20.39 -14.21 -17.31
CA GLY A 8 -19.19 -13.36 -17.40
C GLY A 8 -18.54 -12.78 -16.13
N HIS A 9 -18.81 -13.27 -14.92
CA HIS A 9 -18.10 -12.76 -13.72
C HIS A 9 -16.63 -13.24 -13.57
N GLY A 10 -16.22 -14.28 -14.31
CA GLY A 10 -14.86 -14.87 -14.21
C GLY A 10 -13.86 -14.39 -15.28
N ALA A 11 -14.31 -13.82 -16.39
CA ALA A 11 -13.44 -13.51 -17.53
C ALA A 11 -12.63 -12.21 -17.33
N GLN A 12 -13.21 -11.21 -16.65
CA GLN A 12 -12.55 -9.92 -16.39
C GLN A 12 -11.48 -10.02 -15.29
N THR A 13 -11.69 -10.85 -14.27
CA THR A 13 -10.75 -11.04 -13.15
C THR A 13 -9.56 -11.92 -13.52
N ALA A 14 -9.78 -12.98 -14.31
CA ALA A 14 -8.70 -13.85 -14.79
C ALA A 14 -7.72 -13.11 -15.72
N GLY A 15 -8.22 -12.24 -16.61
CA GLY A 15 -7.39 -11.42 -17.49
C GLY A 15 -6.50 -10.42 -16.72
N GLY A 16 -7.04 -9.81 -15.67
CA GLY A 16 -6.30 -8.90 -14.78
C GLY A 16 -5.20 -9.61 -13.99
N MET A 17 -5.51 -10.78 -13.42
CA MET A 17 -4.56 -11.60 -12.64
C MET A 17 -3.37 -12.04 -13.50
N VAL A 18 -3.62 -12.65 -14.66
CA VAL A 18 -2.54 -13.17 -15.53
C VAL A 18 -1.65 -12.03 -16.04
N SER A 19 -2.23 -10.88 -16.35
CA SER A 19 -1.47 -9.70 -16.79
C SER A 19 -0.59 -9.15 -15.66
N ALA A 20 -1.10 -9.09 -14.44
CA ALA A 20 -0.32 -8.66 -13.28
C ALA A 20 0.84 -9.62 -12.99
N LEU A 21 0.61 -10.93 -13.08
CA LEU A 21 1.66 -11.93 -12.91
C LEU A 21 2.75 -11.83 -13.98
N LYS A 22 2.38 -11.64 -15.25
CA LYS A 22 3.35 -11.41 -16.33
C LYS A 22 4.23 -10.19 -16.09
N ARG A 23 3.73 -9.17 -15.38
CA ARG A 23 4.50 -7.98 -15.00
C ARG A 23 5.42 -8.23 -13.80
N VAL A 24 4.97 -8.96 -12.78
CA VAL A 24 5.74 -9.12 -11.52
C VAL A 24 6.85 -10.18 -11.60
N VAL A 25 6.62 -11.28 -12.32
CA VAL A 25 7.58 -12.39 -12.44
C VAL A 25 8.97 -11.93 -12.90
N PRO A 26 9.14 -11.11 -13.95
CA PRO A 26 10.46 -10.70 -14.41
C PRO A 26 11.19 -9.71 -13.49
N VAL A 27 10.49 -9.06 -12.54
CA VAL A 27 11.06 -7.98 -11.70
C VAL A 27 11.18 -8.35 -10.22
N SER A 28 10.66 -9.51 -9.80
CA SER A 28 10.75 -9.97 -8.42
C SER A 28 10.83 -11.48 -8.36
N GLU A 29 11.85 -12.00 -7.68
CA GLU A 29 11.97 -13.42 -7.31
C GLU A 29 11.32 -13.74 -5.95
N ASP A 30 10.77 -12.74 -5.26
CA ASP A 30 10.14 -12.95 -3.95
C ASP A 30 8.81 -13.72 -4.13
N PRO A 31 8.72 -14.97 -3.62
CA PRO A 31 7.53 -15.79 -3.76
C PRO A 31 6.31 -15.15 -3.08
N GLN A 32 6.50 -14.33 -2.05
CA GLN A 32 5.43 -13.68 -1.32
C GLN A 32 4.80 -12.56 -2.15
N VAL A 33 5.64 -11.80 -2.87
CA VAL A 33 5.18 -10.77 -3.81
C VAL A 33 4.42 -11.41 -4.97
N ARG A 34 4.96 -12.48 -5.56
CA ARG A 34 4.29 -13.23 -6.63
C ARG A 34 2.95 -13.83 -6.18
N ALA A 35 2.91 -14.43 -4.99
CA ALA A 35 1.70 -15.01 -4.42
C ALA A 35 0.64 -13.94 -4.11
N ALA A 36 1.03 -12.81 -3.51
CA ALA A 36 0.10 -11.72 -3.24
C ALA A 36 -0.51 -11.16 -4.52
N VAL A 37 0.28 -10.98 -5.59
CA VAL A 37 -0.22 -10.56 -6.91
C VAL A 37 -1.17 -11.59 -7.51
N ALA A 38 -0.85 -12.88 -7.43
CA ALA A 38 -1.72 -13.96 -7.92
C ALA A 38 -3.08 -13.96 -7.21
N LEU A 39 -3.08 -13.73 -5.90
CA LEU A 39 -4.24 -13.92 -5.03
C LEU A 39 -5.07 -12.64 -4.84
N PHE A 40 -4.57 -11.49 -5.27
CA PHE A 40 -5.19 -10.19 -5.01
C PHE A 40 -6.66 -10.10 -5.46
N TYR A 41 -6.98 -10.53 -6.68
CA TYR A 41 -8.35 -10.46 -7.20
C TYR A 41 -9.29 -11.44 -6.50
N SER A 42 -8.79 -12.60 -6.07
CA SER A 42 -9.57 -13.54 -5.26
C SER A 42 -9.84 -12.96 -3.87
N ALA A 43 -8.83 -12.34 -3.26
CA ALA A 43 -8.91 -11.72 -1.94
C ALA A 43 -9.91 -10.56 -1.87
N GLN A 44 -10.02 -9.75 -2.93
CA GLN A 44 -11.00 -8.66 -3.03
C GLN A 44 -12.45 -9.13 -2.91
N ASN A 45 -12.73 -10.36 -3.34
CA ASN A 45 -14.09 -10.91 -3.37
C ASN A 45 -14.47 -11.65 -2.08
N GLN A 46 -13.60 -11.66 -1.08
CA GLN A 46 -13.86 -12.36 0.18
C GLN A 46 -14.59 -11.43 1.15
N SER A 47 -15.73 -11.90 1.67
CA SER A 47 -16.46 -11.22 2.74
C SER A 47 -15.71 -11.30 4.08
N ASP A 48 -15.02 -12.41 4.33
CA ASP A 48 -14.11 -12.59 5.46
C ASP A 48 -12.72 -12.96 4.96
N LEU A 49 -11.90 -11.91 4.77
CA LEU A 49 -10.52 -12.08 4.35
C LEU A 49 -9.68 -12.89 5.37
N ALA A 50 -9.96 -12.76 6.67
CA ALA A 50 -9.16 -13.43 7.68
C ALA A 50 -9.40 -14.95 7.65
N ALA A 51 -10.67 -15.36 7.66
CA ALA A 51 -11.03 -16.77 7.53
C ALA A 51 -10.48 -17.36 6.22
N TRP A 52 -10.62 -16.63 5.10
CA TRP A 52 -10.11 -17.11 3.82
C TRP A 52 -8.58 -17.29 3.80
N LEU A 53 -7.81 -16.34 4.35
CA LEU A 53 -6.36 -16.45 4.44
C LEU A 53 -5.92 -17.64 5.31
N ASP A 54 -6.66 -17.93 6.38
CA ASP A 54 -6.41 -19.08 7.25
C ASP A 54 -6.73 -20.40 6.55
N GLU A 55 -7.82 -20.47 5.77
CA GLU A 55 -8.20 -21.65 4.99
C GLU A 55 -7.16 -22.04 3.95
N ILE A 56 -6.63 -21.07 3.20
CA ILE A 56 -5.60 -21.31 2.18
C ILE A 56 -4.19 -21.50 2.76
N ARG A 57 -4.04 -21.36 4.09
CA ARG A 57 -2.79 -21.58 4.84
C ARG A 57 -1.59 -20.81 4.29
N LEU A 58 -1.83 -19.55 3.90
CA LEU A 58 -0.74 -18.67 3.48
C LEU A 58 0.20 -18.35 4.64
N ASP A 59 1.47 -18.09 4.32
CA ASP A 59 2.37 -17.51 5.30
C ASP A 59 1.91 -16.11 5.70
N LYS A 60 2.21 -15.76 6.95
CA LYS A 60 1.78 -14.50 7.55
C LYS A 60 2.19 -13.27 6.73
N ARG A 61 3.39 -13.27 6.14
CA ARG A 61 3.92 -12.11 5.42
C ARG A 61 3.21 -11.92 4.08
N THR A 62 2.89 -13.00 3.35
CA THR A 62 2.01 -12.92 2.17
C THR A 62 0.61 -12.43 2.54
N GLY A 63 0.02 -12.95 3.63
CA GLY A 63 -1.28 -12.49 4.10
C GLY A 63 -1.31 -11.00 4.49
N GLU A 64 -0.25 -10.51 5.15
CA GLU A 64 -0.08 -9.09 5.46
C GLU A 64 0.04 -8.25 4.18
N LEU A 65 0.85 -8.67 3.20
CA LEU A 65 0.98 -7.97 1.93
C LEU A 65 -0.36 -7.88 1.15
N ILE A 66 -1.16 -8.94 1.16
CA ILE A 66 -2.51 -8.92 0.56
C ILE A 66 -3.40 -7.89 1.26
N ARG A 67 -3.37 -7.82 2.60
CA ARG A 67 -4.13 -6.81 3.37
C ARG A 67 -3.65 -5.40 3.04
N ASP A 68 -2.34 -5.19 2.97
CA ASP A 68 -1.73 -3.90 2.64
C ASP A 68 -2.13 -3.45 1.20
N LEU A 69 -2.17 -4.38 0.24
CA LEU A 69 -2.66 -4.13 -1.12
C LEU A 69 -4.15 -3.78 -1.18
N LEU A 70 -5.00 -4.52 -0.46
CA LEU A 70 -6.43 -4.23 -0.39
C LEU A 70 -6.69 -2.86 0.23
N GLN A 71 -5.93 -2.50 1.26
CA GLN A 71 -6.05 -1.18 1.86
C GLN A 71 -5.56 -0.08 0.91
N LEU A 72 -4.44 -0.30 0.22
CA LEU A 72 -3.99 0.62 -0.82
C LEU A 72 -5.04 0.78 -1.92
N SER A 73 -5.74 -0.30 -2.28
CA SER A 73 -6.80 -0.26 -3.28
C SER A 73 -7.90 0.75 -2.94
N SER A 74 -8.23 0.90 -1.66
CA SER A 74 -9.26 1.83 -1.14
C SER A 74 -8.82 3.28 -0.98
N VAL A 75 -7.52 3.59 -1.11
CA VAL A 75 -7.02 4.97 -0.96
C VAL A 75 -7.56 5.85 -2.09
N GLN A 76 -8.37 6.85 -1.75
CA GLN A 76 -8.84 7.84 -2.72
C GLN A 76 -7.80 8.95 -2.93
N THR A 77 -7.89 9.65 -4.06
CA THR A 77 -6.99 10.75 -4.45
C THR A 77 -7.59 12.12 -4.10
N ASP A 78 -8.00 12.28 -2.85
CA ASP A 78 -8.51 13.56 -2.33
C ASP A 78 -7.51 14.20 -1.34
N GLU A 79 -7.82 15.40 -0.84
CA GLU A 79 -6.95 16.10 0.11
C GLU A 79 -6.76 15.32 1.43
N THR A 80 -7.72 14.48 1.82
CA THR A 80 -7.61 13.56 2.97
C THR A 80 -6.71 12.34 2.72
N SER A 81 -6.22 12.16 1.49
CA SER A 81 -5.31 11.09 1.11
C SER A 81 -3.97 11.14 1.87
N GLY A 82 -3.52 12.33 2.27
CA GLY A 82 -2.24 12.50 3.00
C GLY A 82 -2.16 11.70 4.30
N GLU A 83 -3.19 11.77 5.14
CA GLU A 83 -3.24 11.04 6.41
C GLU A 83 -3.36 9.53 6.19
N HIS A 84 -4.23 9.11 5.28
CA HIS A 84 -4.42 7.70 4.96
C HIS A 84 -3.15 7.06 4.39
N LEU A 85 -2.42 7.78 3.54
CA LEU A 85 -1.13 7.33 3.01
C LEU A 85 -0.08 7.25 4.12
N LEU A 86 -0.01 8.25 5.00
CA LEU A 86 0.94 8.24 6.11
C LEU A 86 0.66 7.07 7.07
N ASP A 87 -0.61 6.81 7.39
CA ASP A 87 -1.02 5.68 8.23
C ASP A 87 -0.73 4.34 7.56
N LEU A 88 -0.97 4.22 6.25
CA LEU A 88 -0.63 3.03 5.47
C LEU A 88 0.86 2.75 5.51
N VAL A 89 1.68 3.74 5.17
CA VAL A 89 3.13 3.55 5.14
C VAL A 89 3.69 3.34 6.55
N SER A 90 3.12 3.98 7.58
CA SER A 90 3.53 3.79 8.98
C SER A 90 3.35 2.34 9.45
N ARG A 91 2.24 1.69 9.08
CA ARG A 91 1.98 0.27 9.42
C ARG A 91 3.01 -0.70 8.83
N LEU A 92 3.60 -0.35 7.69
CA LEU A 92 4.67 -1.13 7.06
C LEU A 92 5.99 -1.04 7.82
N LYS A 93 6.10 -0.14 8.79
CA LYS A 93 7.29 0.09 9.62
C LYS A 93 8.55 0.26 8.75
N PRO A 94 8.59 1.26 7.84
CA PRO A 94 9.60 1.36 6.79
C PRO A 94 11.04 1.51 7.31
N ARG A 95 11.23 1.85 8.60
CA ARG A 95 12.54 1.88 9.25
C ARG A 95 12.98 0.49 9.73
N GLN A 96 12.06 -0.33 10.22
CA GLN A 96 12.35 -1.65 10.78
C GLN A 96 12.22 -2.78 9.76
N GLN A 97 11.34 -2.62 8.77
CA GLN A 97 10.98 -3.62 7.76
C GLN A 97 10.92 -2.95 6.38
N PRO A 98 12.04 -2.40 5.87
CA PRO A 98 12.06 -1.69 4.58
C PRO A 98 11.56 -2.55 3.41
N GLU A 99 11.80 -3.86 3.45
CA GLU A 99 11.37 -4.84 2.44
C GLU A 99 9.85 -4.93 2.31
N ARG A 100 9.07 -4.61 3.35
CA ARG A 100 7.60 -4.59 3.26
C ARG A 100 7.10 -3.47 2.37
N PHE A 101 7.72 -2.30 2.49
CA PHE A 101 7.38 -1.16 1.63
C PHE A 101 7.74 -1.46 0.18
N GLU A 102 8.92 -2.04 -0.07
CA GLU A 102 9.34 -2.41 -1.43
C GLU A 102 8.44 -3.51 -2.02
N GLY A 103 8.11 -4.54 -1.24
CA GLY A 103 7.19 -5.60 -1.66
C GLY A 103 5.80 -5.06 -2.02
N LEU A 104 5.28 -4.10 -1.24
CA LEU A 104 4.03 -3.41 -1.56
C LEU A 104 4.11 -2.65 -2.89
N LEU A 105 5.17 -1.86 -3.11
CA LEU A 105 5.34 -1.11 -4.34
C LEU A 105 5.42 -2.03 -5.57
N LEU A 106 6.23 -3.10 -5.49
CA LEU A 106 6.38 -4.07 -6.57
C LEU A 106 5.06 -4.76 -6.91
N ALA A 107 4.33 -5.23 -5.89
CA ALA A 107 3.04 -5.87 -6.10
C ALA A 107 1.99 -4.88 -6.65
N ALA A 108 1.93 -3.66 -6.10
CA ALA A 108 0.98 -2.65 -6.54
C ALA A 108 1.25 -2.16 -7.97
N GLU A 109 2.51 -2.00 -8.38
CA GLU A 109 2.89 -1.65 -9.76
C GLU A 109 2.51 -2.75 -10.75
N ALA A 110 2.65 -4.01 -10.34
CA ALA A 110 2.21 -5.13 -11.16
C ALA A 110 0.68 -5.19 -11.30
N ILE A 111 -0.08 -4.84 -10.25
CA ILE A 111 -1.55 -4.89 -10.27
C ILE A 111 -2.12 -3.66 -10.99
N TRP A 112 -1.65 -2.45 -10.67
CA TRP A 112 -2.17 -1.17 -11.15
C TRP A 112 -1.08 -0.22 -11.69
N PRO A 113 -0.44 -0.52 -12.83
CA PRO A 113 0.69 0.26 -13.33
C PRO A 113 0.36 1.73 -13.59
N GLU A 114 -0.81 2.01 -14.18
CA GLU A 114 -1.26 3.38 -14.47
C GLU A 114 -1.51 4.18 -13.19
N ARG A 115 -2.19 3.56 -12.21
CA ARG A 115 -2.44 4.16 -10.89
C ARG A 115 -1.14 4.46 -10.16
N MET A 116 -0.20 3.52 -10.20
CA MET A 116 1.09 3.66 -9.53
C MET A 116 1.97 4.73 -10.16
N GLY A 117 1.75 5.09 -11.43
CA GLY A 117 2.45 6.21 -12.08
C GLY A 117 2.31 7.53 -11.30
N TRP A 118 1.14 7.80 -10.72
CA TRP A 118 0.90 8.99 -9.91
C TRP A 118 0.87 8.73 -8.40
N LEU A 119 0.61 7.50 -7.95
CA LEU A 119 0.55 7.16 -6.52
C LEU A 119 1.92 6.87 -5.90
N LYS A 120 2.87 6.36 -6.68
CA LYS A 120 4.21 6.00 -6.20
C LYS A 120 4.99 7.19 -5.63
N PRO A 121 5.00 8.40 -6.25
CA PRO A 121 5.63 9.58 -5.64
C PRO A 121 5.06 9.89 -4.26
N ASP A 122 3.75 9.78 -4.09
CA ASP A 122 3.06 10.05 -2.84
C ASP A 122 3.37 9.04 -1.73
N LEU A 123 3.42 7.75 -2.06
CA LEU A 123 3.86 6.70 -1.14
C LEU A 123 5.33 6.86 -0.74
N THR A 124 6.17 7.28 -1.68
CA THR A 124 7.59 7.54 -1.45
C THR A 124 7.77 8.76 -0.54
N ALA A 125 7.04 9.85 -0.80
CA ALA A 125 7.02 11.03 0.04
C ALA A 125 6.51 10.71 1.46
N ALA A 126 5.50 9.85 1.62
CA ALA A 126 5.03 9.40 2.93
C ALA A 126 6.11 8.60 3.69
N ARG A 127 6.85 7.72 3.00
CA ARG A 127 8.00 7.01 3.59
C ARG A 127 9.10 7.98 4.01
N GLU A 128 9.48 8.91 3.15
CA GLU A 128 10.49 9.93 3.46
C GLU A 128 10.06 10.78 4.66
N ALA A 129 8.81 11.23 4.66
CA ALA A 129 8.23 11.97 5.75
C ALA A 129 8.31 11.19 7.05
N LEU A 130 8.13 9.86 7.09
CA LEU A 130 8.27 9.02 8.29
C LEU A 130 9.73 8.78 8.72
N LEU A 131 10.65 8.74 7.77
CA LEU A 131 12.07 8.48 8.03
C LEU A 131 12.86 9.73 8.42
N ALA A 132 12.34 10.91 8.12
CA ALA A 132 12.99 12.18 8.42
C ALA A 132 13.38 12.28 9.92
N PRO A 133 14.51 12.91 10.26
CA PRO A 133 14.86 13.17 11.65
C PRO A 133 13.83 14.13 12.27
N LEU A 134 13.42 13.86 13.52
CA LEU A 134 12.56 14.79 14.25
C LEU A 134 13.30 16.10 14.47
N PRO A 135 12.64 17.27 14.33
CA PRO A 135 13.31 18.54 14.53
C PRO A 135 13.63 18.73 16.01
N GLU A 136 14.77 19.37 16.29
CA GLU A 136 15.29 19.54 17.66
C GLU A 136 14.26 20.19 18.60
N ARG A 137 13.46 21.15 18.10
CA ARG A 137 12.38 21.79 18.86
C ARG A 137 11.32 20.82 19.39
N LEU A 138 11.00 19.76 18.64
CA LEU A 138 10.05 18.73 19.06
C LEU A 138 10.74 17.74 20.00
N ALA A 139 12.00 17.42 19.74
CA ALA A 139 12.80 16.56 20.62
C ALA A 139 13.08 17.18 22.00
N ALA A 140 13.25 18.51 22.05
CA ALA A 140 13.46 19.30 23.26
C ALA A 140 12.15 19.79 23.91
N SER A 141 10.99 19.44 23.35
CA SER A 141 9.71 19.82 23.93
C SER A 141 9.44 19.04 25.23
N GLU A 142 8.76 19.67 26.19
CA GLU A 142 8.31 18.97 27.42
C GLU A 142 7.07 18.10 27.19
N LEU A 143 6.63 17.96 25.93
CA LEU A 143 5.47 17.14 25.56
C LEU A 143 5.72 15.67 25.89
N ARG A 144 4.70 15.00 26.42
CA ARG A 144 4.76 13.57 26.79
C ARG A 144 3.50 12.84 26.37
N GLY A 145 3.63 11.51 26.26
CA GLY A 145 2.52 10.61 25.96
C GLY A 145 1.79 11.01 24.66
N LYS A 146 0.46 11.07 24.72
CA LYS A 146 -0.39 11.37 23.56
C LYS A 146 -0.03 12.71 22.91
N ALA A 147 0.21 13.76 23.70
CA ALA A 147 0.50 15.10 23.16
C ALA A 147 1.79 15.12 22.31
N LEU A 148 2.82 14.37 22.71
CA LEU A 148 4.02 14.22 21.90
C LEU A 148 3.74 13.43 20.62
N GLY A 149 2.94 12.36 20.71
CA GLY A 149 2.51 11.57 19.55
C GLY A 149 1.74 12.41 18.53
N ASP A 150 0.79 13.22 18.98
CA ASP A 150 -0.02 14.11 18.13
C ASP A 150 0.86 15.18 17.47
N ALA A 151 1.80 15.77 18.22
CA ALA A 151 2.72 16.77 17.69
C ALA A 151 3.70 16.19 16.64
N ILE A 152 4.22 14.98 16.87
CA ILE A 152 5.02 14.25 15.88
C ILE A 152 4.17 13.96 14.64
N ARG A 153 2.94 13.46 14.81
CA ARG A 153 2.03 13.14 13.68
C ARG A 153 1.75 14.38 12.84
N SER A 154 1.40 15.50 13.47
CA SER A 154 1.17 16.78 12.79
C SER A 154 2.38 17.21 11.99
N TRP A 155 3.58 17.17 12.59
CA TRP A 155 4.80 17.55 11.88
C TRP A 155 5.11 16.62 10.69
N ARG A 156 4.85 15.32 10.80
CA ARG A 156 5.02 14.36 9.69
C ARG A 156 4.07 14.67 8.53
N LEU A 157 2.84 15.08 8.82
CA LEU A 157 1.88 15.51 7.80
C LEU A 157 2.34 16.79 7.11
N ASP A 158 2.86 17.76 7.85
CA ASP A 158 3.44 18.99 7.28
C ASP A 158 4.62 18.67 6.34
N CYS A 159 5.51 17.76 6.77
CA CYS A 159 6.62 17.27 5.92
C CYS A 159 6.11 16.62 4.64
N LEU A 160 5.09 15.76 4.74
CA LEU A 160 4.49 15.12 3.57
C LEU A 160 3.94 16.16 2.60
N GLN A 161 3.21 17.17 3.09
CA GLN A 161 2.71 18.25 2.25
C GLN A 161 3.83 19.03 1.54
N GLN A 162 4.93 19.30 2.24
CA GLN A 162 6.10 19.97 1.64
C GLN A 162 6.76 19.13 0.56
N LEU A 163 6.90 17.81 0.78
CA LEU A 163 7.47 16.89 -0.21
C LEU A 163 6.60 16.74 -1.47
N LYS A 164 5.28 16.91 -1.34
CA LYS A 164 4.33 16.87 -2.47
C LYS A 164 4.25 18.16 -3.27
N ARG A 165 4.72 19.30 -2.74
CA ARG A 165 4.71 20.57 -3.50
C ARG A 165 5.71 20.49 -4.65
N PRO A 166 5.33 20.89 -5.89
CA PRO A 166 6.29 20.98 -6.98
C PRO A 166 7.43 21.90 -6.57
N ARG A 167 8.68 21.49 -6.81
CA ARG A 167 9.90 22.30 -6.56
C ARG A 167 10.04 23.44 -7.59
N SER A 168 8.97 24.17 -7.81
CA SER A 168 8.94 25.40 -8.60
C SER A 168 8.72 26.52 -7.62
N ASP A 169 9.80 26.97 -6.96
CA ASP A 169 9.95 28.27 -6.26
C ASP A 169 11.29 28.29 -5.49
N LEU A 170 12.38 27.94 -6.18
CA LEU A 170 13.76 28.24 -5.77
C LEU A 170 14.56 28.71 -6.98
#